data_AF-A0A3B1CQ03-F1
#
_entry.id   AF-A0A3B1CQ03-F1
#
_cell.length_a   1.000
_cell.length_b   1.000
_cell.length_c   1.000
_cell.angle_alpha   90.00
_cell.angle_beta   90.00
_cell.angle_gamma   90.00
#
_symmetry.space_group_name_H-M   'P 1'
#
loop_
_entity.id
_entity.type
_entity.pdbx_description
1 polymer ?
#
loop_
_entity_poly.entity_id
_entity_poly.type
_entity_poly.pdbx_seq_one_letter_code
_entity_poly.pdbx_strand_id
1 'polypeptide(L)'
;GGAGGFHEGIRRCYESGVDWVWLMDDDGIPAEDQLAELLGKSVRNDLLMAGPIVIDKNHEQTLSFRQGDMDGLENSVDALKEYAVNGIIYDCLFPFNGTLISTEVIAKIGNIKKEMFIWGDEKEYVLRAQSNNIRMGTVTTALHRHPARIANRAEVLFGLLGKISVRTDPKAHIYYRNLGYQHRKYFTVKKKLKILTKYTLYFLINSRLNIKGLIEFYRYYFDGATDRFLLPPKRKQS
;
A
#
# COMPACT_ATOMS: atom_id res chain seq x y z
N GLY A 1 8.72 -11.85 5.16
CA GLY A 1 9.01 -10.62 4.42
C GLY A 1 8.58 -9.44 5.26
N GLY A 2 8.47 -8.25 4.65
CA GLY A 2 8.14 -7.00 5.33
C GLY A 2 6.91 -7.08 6.24
N ALA A 3 5.80 -7.64 5.75
CA ALA A 3 4.57 -7.80 6.54
C ALA A 3 4.78 -8.44 7.91
N GLY A 4 5.67 -9.45 8.00
CA GLY A 4 6.00 -10.12 9.26
C GLY A 4 6.87 -9.26 10.19
N GLY A 5 7.80 -8.49 9.63
CA GLY A 5 8.64 -7.56 10.39
C GLY A 5 7.82 -6.43 11.00
N PHE A 6 6.97 -5.78 10.20
CA PHE A 6 6.06 -4.74 10.69
C PHE A 6 5.07 -5.29 11.72
N HIS A 7 4.50 -6.48 11.49
CA HIS A 7 3.63 -7.13 12.46
C HIS A 7 4.32 -7.32 13.81
N GLU A 8 5.54 -7.88 13.82
CA GLU A 8 6.29 -8.12 15.05
C GLU A 8 6.70 -6.83 15.74
N GLY A 9 7.13 -5.81 14.99
CA GLY A 9 7.45 -4.48 15.53
C GLY A 9 6.25 -3.83 16.22
N ILE A 10 5.11 -3.78 15.52
CA ILE A 10 3.85 -3.23 16.07
C ILE A 10 3.41 -4.01 17.30
N ARG A 11 3.52 -5.36 17.29
CA ARG A 11 3.16 -6.20 18.45
C ARG A 11 3.95 -5.79 19.68
N ARG A 12 5.27 -5.62 19.55
CA ARG A 12 6.14 -5.22 20.66
C ARG A 12 5.81 -3.83 21.19
N CYS A 13 5.60 -2.85 20.30
CA CYS A 13 5.19 -1.51 20.70
C CYS A 13 3.83 -1.52 21.42
N TYR A 14 2.87 -2.27 20.89
CA TYR A 14 1.54 -2.38 21.49
C TYR A 14 1.61 -3.01 22.89
N GLU A 15 2.38 -4.09 23.05
CA GLU A 15 2.60 -4.74 24.35
C GLU A 15 3.36 -3.86 25.35
N SER A 16 4.18 -2.91 24.89
CA SER A 16 4.85 -1.95 25.77
C SER A 16 3.95 -0.81 26.26
N GLY A 17 2.68 -0.74 25.82
CA GLY A 17 1.70 0.22 26.32
C GLY A 17 1.92 1.66 25.83
N VAL A 18 2.48 1.85 24.64
CA VAL A 18 2.61 3.19 24.03
C VAL A 18 1.29 3.66 23.42
N ASP A 19 1.11 4.97 23.27
CA ASP A 19 -0.06 5.55 22.61
C ASP A 19 0.04 5.52 21.07
N TRP A 20 1.27 5.59 20.55
CA TRP A 20 1.54 5.71 19.12
C TRP A 20 2.70 4.82 18.67
N VAL A 21 2.59 4.31 17.46
CA VAL A 21 3.63 3.54 16.77
C VAL A 21 4.03 4.30 15.52
N TRP A 22 5.32 4.64 15.40
CA TRP A 22 5.86 5.32 14.22
C TRP A 22 6.58 4.31 13.32
N LEU A 23 6.03 4.08 12.13
CA LEU A 23 6.46 3.04 11.21
C LEU A 23 7.24 3.61 10.03
N MET A 24 8.41 3.05 9.74
CA MET A 24 9.22 3.39 8.55
C MET A 24 10.06 2.20 8.09
N ASP A 25 10.42 2.17 6.80
CA ASP A 25 11.42 1.27 6.23
C ASP A 25 12.83 1.77 6.56
N ASP A 26 13.84 0.90 6.48
CA ASP A 26 15.23 1.22 6.86
C ASP A 26 15.94 2.16 5.87
N ASP A 27 15.43 2.27 4.65
CA ASP A 27 15.89 3.19 3.62
C ASP A 27 15.11 4.51 3.59
N GLY A 28 14.23 4.77 4.57
CA GLY A 28 13.54 6.05 4.75
C GLY A 28 14.30 7.03 5.66
N ILE A 29 14.24 8.33 5.37
CA ILE A 29 14.84 9.38 6.20
C ILE A 29 13.77 10.42 6.54
N PRO A 30 13.30 10.49 7.80
CA PRO A 30 12.34 11.51 8.20
C PRO A 30 12.96 12.90 8.24
N ALA A 31 12.17 13.95 7.95
CA ALA A 31 12.56 15.31 8.29
C ALA A 31 12.63 15.51 9.81
N GLU A 32 13.44 16.47 10.27
CA GLU A 32 13.70 16.71 11.70
C GLU A 32 12.40 16.97 12.50
N ASP A 33 11.44 17.67 11.88
CA ASP A 33 10.16 18.04 12.46
C ASP A 33 9.02 17.05 12.16
N GLN A 34 9.27 15.99 11.37
CA GLN A 34 8.23 15.10 10.86
C GLN A 34 7.35 14.55 11.98
N LEU A 35 7.94 14.00 13.04
CA LEU A 35 7.17 13.40 14.14
C LEU A 35 6.32 14.45 14.87
N ALA A 36 6.85 15.66 15.09
CA ALA A 36 6.15 16.74 15.76
C ALA A 36 4.95 17.21 14.94
N GLU A 37 5.12 17.37 13.61
CA GLU A 37 4.04 17.73 12.68
C GLU A 37 2.95 16.66 12.65
N LEU A 38 3.33 15.38 12.57
CA LEU A 38 2.38 14.26 12.59
C LEU A 38 1.57 14.23 13.88
N LEU A 39 2.22 14.30 15.04
CA LEU A 39 1.54 14.32 16.34
C LEU A 39 0.62 15.53 16.48
N GLY A 40 1.14 16.73 16.19
CA GLY A 40 0.40 17.98 16.32
C GLY A 40 -0.85 18.01 15.43
N LYS A 41 -0.75 17.56 14.19
CA LYS A 41 -1.91 17.47 13.28
C LYS A 41 -2.86 16.35 13.64
N SER A 42 -2.36 15.22 14.15
CA SER A 42 -3.20 14.11 14.61
C SER A 42 -4.10 14.56 15.76
N VAL A 43 -3.55 15.20 16.78
CA VAL A 43 -4.33 15.70 17.93
C VAL A 43 -5.33 16.78 17.51
N ARG A 44 -4.93 17.74 16.67
CA ARG A 44 -5.81 18.83 16.24
C ARG A 44 -6.96 18.41 15.32
N ASN A 45 -6.85 17.27 14.66
CA ASN A 45 -7.81 16.83 13.63
C ASN A 45 -8.34 15.42 13.87
N ASP A 46 -8.14 14.87 15.07
CA ASP A 46 -8.55 13.52 15.47
C ASP A 46 -8.12 12.42 14.49
N LEU A 47 -6.91 12.54 13.91
CA LEU A 47 -6.38 11.48 13.04
C LEU A 47 -5.83 10.37 13.91
N LEU A 48 -6.23 9.13 13.65
CA LEU A 48 -5.66 7.95 14.29
C LEU A 48 -4.52 7.33 13.48
N MET A 49 -4.40 7.71 12.20
CA MET A 49 -3.23 7.42 11.37
C MET A 49 -2.84 8.67 10.59
N ALA A 50 -1.60 9.13 10.76
CA ALA A 50 -1.08 10.32 10.08
C ALA A 50 0.26 10.00 9.42
N GLY A 51 0.39 10.34 8.14
CA GLY A 51 1.59 10.05 7.37
C GLY A 51 2.18 11.31 6.73
N PRO A 52 3.46 11.28 6.37
CA PRO A 52 4.14 12.38 5.70
C PRO A 52 3.89 12.35 4.20
N ILE A 53 4.18 13.45 3.52
CA ILE A 53 4.43 13.41 2.08
C ILE A 53 5.77 12.67 1.87
N VAL A 54 5.73 11.60 1.08
CA VAL A 54 6.92 10.79 0.79
C VAL A 54 7.55 11.24 -0.52
N ILE A 55 8.73 11.84 -0.42
CA ILE A 55 9.46 12.47 -1.54
C ILE A 55 10.71 11.68 -1.91
N ASP A 56 11.16 11.85 -3.16
CA ASP A 56 12.41 11.25 -3.62
C ASP A 56 13.61 11.85 -2.87
N LYS A 57 14.58 11.00 -2.52
CA LYS A 57 15.79 11.43 -1.81
C LYS A 57 16.60 12.48 -2.56
N ASN A 58 16.55 12.46 -3.90
CA ASN A 58 17.34 13.34 -4.75
C ASN A 58 16.52 14.48 -5.35
N HIS A 59 15.18 14.41 -5.29
CA HIS A 59 14.28 15.39 -5.90
C HIS A 59 13.11 15.69 -4.97
N GLU A 60 13.23 16.75 -4.16
CA GLU A 60 12.27 17.06 -3.10
C GLU A 60 10.86 17.43 -3.60
N GLN A 61 10.74 17.83 -4.86
CA GLN A 61 9.46 18.11 -5.51
C GLN A 61 8.83 16.89 -6.16
N THR A 62 9.48 15.72 -6.14
CA THR A 62 8.99 14.49 -6.77
C THR A 62 8.49 13.53 -5.70
N LEU A 63 7.30 12.97 -5.89
CA LEU A 63 6.76 11.95 -4.98
C LEU A 63 7.40 10.59 -5.25
N SER A 64 7.79 9.88 -4.19
CA SER A 64 8.28 8.49 -4.29
C SER A 64 7.17 7.46 -4.42
N PHE A 65 5.98 7.79 -3.90
CA PHE A 65 4.81 6.91 -3.96
C PHE A 65 3.57 7.68 -4.40
N ARG A 66 2.72 7.00 -5.17
CA ARG A 66 1.46 7.55 -5.70
C ARG A 66 0.33 6.54 -5.56
N GLN A 67 -0.81 6.98 -5.06
CA GLN A 67 -2.03 6.18 -5.12
C GLN A 67 -2.48 5.98 -6.57
N GLY A 68 -3.09 4.83 -6.84
CA GLY A 68 -3.50 4.46 -8.21
C GLY A 68 -4.57 5.37 -8.82
N ASP A 69 -5.39 6.03 -8.00
CA ASP A 69 -6.42 6.96 -8.48
C ASP A 69 -5.83 8.34 -8.85
N MET A 70 -4.53 8.56 -8.61
CA MET A 70 -3.77 9.74 -9.05
C MET A 70 -3.05 9.54 -10.39
N ASP A 71 -3.33 8.44 -11.12
CA ASP A 71 -2.79 8.16 -12.45
C ASP A 71 -3.32 9.17 -13.48
N GLY A 72 -2.72 10.36 -13.53
CA GLY A 72 -3.12 11.48 -14.39
C GLY A 72 -2.76 12.84 -13.82
N LEU A 73 -2.55 12.92 -12.50
CA LEU A 73 -2.00 14.11 -11.86
C LEU A 73 -0.51 14.26 -12.21
N GLU A 74 -0.01 15.49 -12.19
CA GLU A 74 1.42 15.75 -12.20
C GLU A 74 2.10 15.05 -11.01
N ASN A 75 3.32 14.53 -11.20
CA ASN A 75 4.06 13.90 -10.10
C ASN A 75 4.83 14.94 -9.28
N SER A 76 4.12 15.86 -8.63
CA SER A 76 4.73 16.90 -7.80
C SER A 76 4.09 17.02 -6.42
N VAL A 77 4.87 17.52 -5.46
CA VAL A 77 4.38 17.84 -4.09
C VAL A 77 3.30 18.91 -4.15
N ASP A 78 3.47 19.92 -5.00
CA ASP A 78 2.51 21.02 -5.13
C ASP A 78 1.16 20.53 -5.67
N ALA A 79 1.16 19.73 -6.74
CA ALA A 79 -0.06 19.15 -7.28
C ALA A 79 -0.78 18.25 -6.25
N LEU A 80 -0.03 17.55 -5.40
CA LEU A 80 -0.59 16.75 -4.32
C LEU A 80 -1.23 17.64 -3.23
N LYS A 81 -0.59 18.76 -2.88
CA LYS A 81 -1.09 19.70 -1.86
C LYS A 81 -2.39 20.39 -2.25
N GLU A 82 -2.73 20.48 -3.54
CA GLU A 82 -4.03 21.02 -3.99
C GLU A 82 -5.24 20.23 -3.46
N TYR A 83 -5.04 18.96 -3.10
CA TYR A 83 -6.09 18.11 -2.52
C TYR A 83 -6.21 18.24 -0.99
N ALA A 84 -5.39 19.09 -0.36
CA ALA A 84 -5.34 19.20 1.08
C ALA A 84 -6.49 20.05 1.63
N VAL A 85 -7.15 19.55 2.66
CA VAL A 85 -8.10 20.30 3.48
C VAL A 85 -7.47 20.51 4.85
N ASN A 86 -7.26 21.77 5.24
CA ASN A 86 -6.58 22.17 6.49
C ASN A 86 -5.16 21.58 6.65
N GLY A 87 -4.46 21.39 5.52
CA GLY A 87 -3.12 20.79 5.48
C GLY A 87 -3.12 19.28 5.64
N ILE A 88 -4.25 18.61 5.37
CA ILE A 88 -4.37 17.15 5.40
C ILE A 88 -4.98 16.66 4.09
N ILE A 89 -4.37 15.64 3.50
CA ILE A 89 -4.93 14.90 2.37
C ILE A 89 -5.50 13.60 2.94
N TYR A 90 -6.81 13.59 3.14
CA TYR A 90 -7.52 12.46 3.73
C TYR A 90 -7.44 11.22 2.85
N ASP A 91 -7.53 10.04 3.49
CA ASP A 91 -7.57 8.74 2.81
C ASP A 91 -6.34 8.43 1.92
N CYS A 92 -5.24 9.15 2.15
CA CYS A 92 -3.96 8.96 1.48
C CYS A 92 -2.86 8.71 2.48
N LEU A 93 -2.28 7.50 2.47
CA LEU A 93 -1.22 7.07 3.37
C LEU A 93 -0.37 5.95 2.78
N PHE A 94 0.88 5.91 3.21
CA PHE A 94 1.84 4.83 2.98
C PHE A 94 2.37 4.36 4.34
N PRO A 95 1.68 3.41 5.02
CA PRO A 95 1.95 3.02 6.40
C PRO A 95 3.42 2.74 6.73
N PHE A 96 4.19 2.18 5.81
CA PHE A 96 5.57 1.78 6.08
C PHE A 96 6.60 2.86 5.76
N ASN A 97 6.17 4.10 5.49
CA ASN A 97 7.04 5.19 5.04
C ASN A 97 6.87 6.43 5.92
N GLY A 98 7.10 6.27 7.23
CA GLY A 98 7.06 7.35 8.22
C GLY A 98 5.67 7.64 8.80
N THR A 99 4.71 6.70 8.70
CA THR A 99 3.35 6.90 9.22
C THR A 99 3.29 6.66 10.72
N LEU A 100 2.65 7.59 11.43
CA LEU A 100 2.32 7.49 12.84
C LEU A 100 0.92 6.87 12.99
N ILE A 101 0.80 5.84 13.83
CA ILE A 101 -0.44 5.06 14.01
C ILE A 101 -0.76 4.97 15.50
N SER A 102 -1.96 5.39 15.89
CA SER A 102 -2.43 5.24 17.27
C SER A 102 -2.64 3.76 17.61
N THR A 103 -2.30 3.35 18.83
CA THR A 103 -2.57 2.00 19.32
C THR A 103 -4.07 1.68 19.38
N GLU A 104 -4.94 2.69 19.38
CA GLU A 104 -6.39 2.53 19.19
C GLU A 104 -6.74 1.88 17.84
N VAL A 105 -5.98 2.17 16.79
CA VAL A 105 -6.17 1.54 15.47
C VAL A 105 -5.92 0.04 15.59
N ILE A 106 -4.82 -0.34 16.23
CA ILE A 106 -4.46 -1.74 16.44
C ILE A 106 -5.51 -2.44 17.30
N ALA A 107 -6.02 -1.79 18.35
CA ALA A 107 -7.11 -2.32 19.16
C ALA A 107 -8.40 -2.53 18.35
N LYS A 108 -8.72 -1.62 17.42
CA LYS A 108 -9.97 -1.66 16.63
C LYS A 108 -9.93 -2.64 15.46
N ILE A 109 -8.84 -2.65 14.68
CA ILE A 109 -8.77 -3.40 13.41
C ILE A 109 -7.71 -4.50 13.40
N GLY A 110 -6.99 -4.66 14.50
CA GLY A 110 -5.88 -5.60 14.63
C GLY A 110 -4.59 -5.11 13.97
N ASN A 111 -3.59 -5.98 14.01
CA ASN A 111 -2.26 -5.73 13.48
C ASN A 111 -2.15 -6.10 11.98
N ILE A 112 -1.07 -5.68 11.31
CA ILE A 112 -0.72 -6.02 9.92
C ILE A 112 -0.83 -7.53 9.70
N LYS A 113 -1.43 -7.96 8.57
CA LYS A 113 -1.53 -9.38 8.22
C LYS A 113 -0.17 -9.92 7.77
N LYS A 114 0.56 -10.56 8.70
CA LYS A 114 1.89 -11.17 8.43
C LYS A 114 1.88 -12.19 7.29
N GLU A 115 0.73 -12.84 7.05
CA GLU A 115 0.52 -13.83 6.00
C GLU A 115 0.70 -13.24 4.60
N MET A 116 0.52 -11.92 4.45
CA MET A 116 0.74 -11.21 3.19
C MET A 116 2.20 -11.28 2.73
N PHE A 117 3.15 -11.50 3.64
CA PHE A 117 4.59 -11.66 3.40
C PHE A 117 5.29 -10.44 2.76
N ILE A 118 4.87 -9.99 1.57
CA ILE A 118 5.31 -8.80 0.85
C ILE A 118 4.22 -8.34 -0.13
N TRP A 119 4.16 -7.04 -0.40
CA TRP A 119 3.28 -6.38 -1.38
C TRP A 119 1.78 -6.51 -1.09
N GLY A 120 1.14 -5.37 -0.82
CA GLY A 120 -0.29 -5.29 -0.60
C GLY A 120 -0.70 -5.38 0.87
N ASP A 121 0.25 -5.64 1.75
CA ASP A 121 0.18 -5.48 3.20
C ASP A 121 -0.20 -4.04 3.60
N GLU A 122 0.54 -3.03 3.12
CA GLU A 122 0.20 -1.62 3.38
C GLU A 122 -1.20 -1.27 2.90
N LYS A 123 -1.48 -1.63 1.64
CA LYS A 123 -2.76 -1.34 1.00
C LYS A 123 -3.91 -2.02 1.71
N GLU A 124 -3.75 -3.26 2.17
CA GLU A 124 -4.78 -3.93 2.96
C GLU A 124 -5.02 -3.22 4.29
N TYR A 125 -3.96 -2.79 4.98
CA TYR A 125 -4.12 -2.11 6.26
C TYR A 125 -4.87 -0.79 6.12
N VAL A 126 -4.54 0.01 5.08
CA VAL A 126 -5.25 1.24 4.71
C VAL A 126 -6.71 0.94 4.35
N LEU A 127 -6.99 -0.04 3.48
CA LEU A 127 -8.35 -0.41 3.11
C LEU A 127 -9.17 -0.91 4.33
N ARG A 128 -8.53 -1.63 5.23
CA ARG A 128 -9.16 -2.12 6.46
C ARG A 128 -9.47 -0.98 7.42
N ALA A 129 -8.56 -0.02 7.57
CA ALA A 129 -8.78 1.21 8.33
C ALA A 129 -9.99 1.99 7.78
N GLN A 130 -10.04 2.20 6.46
CA GLN A 130 -11.19 2.84 5.78
C GLN A 130 -12.50 2.12 6.03
N SER A 131 -12.52 0.80 5.88
CA SER A 131 -13.73 -0.01 6.11
C SER A 131 -14.24 0.02 7.56
N ASN A 132 -13.42 0.50 8.50
CA ASN A 132 -13.75 0.65 9.92
C ASN A 132 -13.83 2.13 10.34
N ASN A 133 -13.96 3.06 9.39
CA ASN A 133 -14.08 4.50 9.63
C ASN A 133 -12.94 5.05 10.51
N ILE A 134 -11.72 4.55 10.32
CA ILE A 134 -10.53 5.13 10.96
C ILE A 134 -10.20 6.42 10.24
N ARG A 135 -10.17 7.53 10.98
CA ARG A 135 -9.83 8.85 10.44
C ARG A 135 -8.32 8.92 10.21
N MET A 136 -7.92 9.20 8.97
CA MET A 136 -6.52 9.15 8.57
C MET A 136 -6.20 10.08 7.41
N GLY A 137 -4.93 10.47 7.26
CA GLY A 137 -4.49 11.26 6.12
C GLY A 137 -3.01 11.64 6.12
N THR A 138 -2.56 12.12 4.97
CA THR A 138 -1.21 12.68 4.79
C THR A 138 -1.17 14.12 5.29
N VAL A 139 -0.28 14.41 6.22
CA VAL A 139 0.00 15.76 6.75
C VAL A 139 0.97 16.47 5.79
N THR A 140 0.53 17.58 5.21
CA THR A 140 1.28 18.23 4.12
C THR A 140 2.53 19.00 4.55
N THR A 141 2.67 19.24 5.85
CA THR A 141 3.85 19.86 6.48
C THR A 141 4.90 18.83 6.90
N ALA A 142 4.55 17.54 6.96
CA ALA A 142 5.47 16.47 7.31
C ALA A 142 6.09 15.86 6.04
N LEU A 143 7.43 15.75 5.99
CA LEU A 143 8.17 15.21 4.84
C LEU A 143 8.98 13.97 5.23
N HIS A 144 9.00 12.98 4.34
CA HIS A 144 9.79 11.76 4.49
C HIS A 144 10.52 11.45 3.18
N ARG A 145 11.85 11.34 3.23
CA ARG A 145 12.67 11.06 2.04
C ARG A 145 12.88 9.56 1.88
N HIS A 146 12.51 9.01 0.73
CA HIS A 146 12.66 7.59 0.42
C HIS A 146 13.11 7.44 -1.05
N PRO A 147 13.97 6.48 -1.43
CA PRO A 147 14.37 6.30 -2.82
C PRO A 147 13.14 6.05 -3.71
N ALA A 148 13.00 6.77 -4.83
CA ALA A 148 11.89 6.51 -5.73
C ALA A 148 11.90 5.06 -6.23
N ARG A 149 10.80 4.32 -5.99
CA ARG A 149 10.60 2.97 -6.53
C ARG A 149 9.58 3.06 -7.66
N ILE A 150 10.06 2.97 -8.90
CA ILE A 150 9.17 2.92 -10.06
C ILE A 150 8.39 1.60 -10.02
N ALA A 151 7.10 1.69 -9.75
CA ALA A 151 6.22 0.53 -9.83
C ALA A 151 6.14 0.07 -11.29
N ASN A 152 6.51 -1.18 -11.55
CA ASN A 152 6.34 -1.81 -12.87
C ASN A 152 4.84 -1.92 -13.19
N ARG A 153 4.35 -0.95 -13.96
CA ARG A 153 2.97 -0.88 -14.44
C ARG A 153 2.95 -1.11 -15.95
N ALA A 154 2.13 -2.06 -16.38
CA ALA A 154 1.92 -2.34 -17.79
C ALA A 154 0.64 -1.67 -18.27
N GLU A 155 0.68 -1.14 -19.49
CA GLU A 155 -0.50 -0.67 -20.19
C GLU A 155 -1.37 -1.84 -20.65
N VAL A 156 -2.68 -1.63 -20.64
CA VAL A 156 -3.67 -2.61 -21.09
C VAL A 156 -4.32 -2.10 -22.37
N LEU A 157 -4.38 -2.96 -23.40
CA LEU A 157 -4.83 -2.58 -24.75
C LEU A 157 -4.11 -1.33 -25.27
N PHE A 158 -2.76 -1.34 -25.23
CA PHE A 158 -1.93 -0.22 -25.68
C PHE A 158 -2.32 1.14 -25.04
N GLY A 159 -2.76 1.11 -23.78
CA GLY A 159 -3.11 2.29 -22.98
C GLY A 159 -4.61 2.61 -22.91
N LEU A 160 -5.44 2.04 -23.79
CA LEU A 160 -6.88 2.32 -23.85
C LEU A 160 -7.62 2.01 -22.54
N LEU A 161 -7.18 1.00 -21.79
CA LEU A 161 -7.76 0.65 -20.50
C LEU A 161 -6.87 1.06 -19.32
N GLY A 162 -5.96 2.00 -19.53
CA GLY A 162 -5.00 2.47 -18.54
C GLY A 162 -4.00 1.38 -18.15
N LYS A 163 -3.52 1.43 -16.90
CA LYS A 163 -2.41 0.61 -16.41
C LYS A 163 -2.84 -0.40 -15.34
N ILE A 164 -2.10 -1.50 -15.25
CA ILE A 164 -2.14 -2.47 -14.14
C ILE A 164 -0.74 -2.74 -13.63
N SER A 165 -0.59 -3.05 -12.35
CA SER A 165 0.71 -3.46 -11.80
C SER A 165 0.95 -4.93 -12.13
N VAL A 166 2.07 -5.21 -12.79
CA VAL A 166 2.49 -6.58 -13.15
C VAL A 166 3.83 -6.83 -12.51
N ARG A 167 4.00 -8.01 -11.93
CA ARG A 167 5.25 -8.42 -11.29
C ARG A 167 5.88 -9.54 -12.12
N THR A 168 7.13 -9.34 -12.50
CA THR A 168 7.96 -10.34 -13.18
C THR A 168 8.88 -11.10 -12.21
N ASP A 169 8.84 -10.74 -10.93
CA ASP A 169 9.62 -11.35 -9.85
C ASP A 169 9.14 -12.79 -9.55
N PRO A 170 10.03 -13.71 -9.12
CA PRO A 170 9.65 -15.06 -8.68
C PRO A 170 8.52 -15.11 -7.62
N LYS A 171 8.33 -14.02 -6.86
CA LYS A 171 7.30 -13.84 -5.84
C LYS A 171 6.01 -13.22 -6.38
N ALA A 172 5.84 -13.03 -7.70
CA ALA A 172 4.65 -12.42 -8.30
C ALA A 172 3.33 -13.09 -7.86
N HIS A 173 3.36 -14.40 -7.60
CA HIS A 173 2.25 -15.16 -7.04
C HIS A 173 1.72 -14.58 -5.72
N ILE A 174 2.61 -14.06 -4.85
CA ILE A 174 2.24 -13.43 -3.57
C ILE A 174 1.44 -12.15 -3.84
N TYR A 175 1.89 -11.33 -4.81
CA TYR A 175 1.18 -10.12 -5.20
C TYR A 175 -0.23 -10.41 -5.72
N TYR A 176 -0.38 -11.38 -6.63
CA TYR A 176 -1.70 -11.74 -7.17
C TYR A 176 -2.63 -12.33 -6.12
N ARG A 177 -2.10 -13.13 -5.19
CA ARG A 177 -2.84 -13.62 -4.03
C ARG A 177 -3.31 -12.48 -3.13
N ASN A 178 -2.41 -11.59 -2.72
CA ASN A 178 -2.79 -10.48 -1.84
C ASN A 178 -3.79 -9.53 -2.54
N LEU A 179 -3.68 -9.34 -3.86
CA LEU A 179 -4.64 -8.62 -4.68
C LEU A 179 -6.04 -9.27 -4.63
N GLY A 180 -6.11 -10.60 -4.75
CA GLY A 180 -7.35 -11.37 -4.65
C GLY A 180 -8.06 -11.19 -3.30
N TYR A 181 -7.31 -11.26 -2.20
CA TYR A 181 -7.84 -11.01 -0.86
C TYR A 181 -8.43 -9.60 -0.74
N GLN A 182 -7.67 -8.58 -1.13
CA GLN A 182 -8.09 -7.18 -1.07
C GLN A 182 -9.38 -6.94 -1.87
N HIS A 183 -9.41 -7.46 -3.09
CA HIS A 183 -10.56 -7.32 -3.98
C HIS A 183 -11.80 -7.98 -3.37
N ARG A 184 -11.67 -9.22 -2.87
CA ARG A 184 -12.79 -9.94 -2.26
C ARG A 184 -13.36 -9.21 -1.06
N LYS A 185 -12.50 -8.63 -0.22
CA LYS A 185 -12.87 -8.05 1.08
C LYS A 185 -13.36 -6.62 0.99
N TYR A 186 -12.73 -5.78 0.15
CA TYR A 186 -12.94 -4.33 0.16
C TYR A 186 -13.55 -3.75 -1.12
N PHE A 187 -13.56 -4.48 -2.24
CA PHE A 187 -13.95 -3.90 -3.53
C PHE A 187 -15.38 -4.29 -3.94
N THR A 188 -16.08 -3.33 -4.55
CA THR A 188 -17.38 -3.55 -5.20
C THR A 188 -17.26 -4.54 -6.35
N VAL A 189 -18.37 -5.21 -6.70
CA VAL A 189 -18.41 -6.15 -7.84
C VAL A 189 -17.95 -5.49 -9.13
N LYS A 190 -18.39 -4.24 -9.39
CA LYS A 190 -17.97 -3.45 -10.55
C LYS A 190 -16.45 -3.24 -10.60
N LYS A 191 -15.82 -2.84 -9.49
CA LYS A 191 -14.36 -2.62 -9.42
C LYS A 191 -13.58 -3.92 -9.61
N LYS A 192 -14.07 -5.03 -9.02
CA LYS A 192 -13.49 -6.37 -9.21
C LYS A 192 -13.50 -6.80 -10.67
N LEU A 193 -14.67 -6.76 -11.31
CA LEU A 193 -14.81 -7.16 -12.72
C LEU A 193 -13.94 -6.30 -13.63
N LYS A 194 -13.94 -4.98 -13.46
CA LYS A 194 -13.08 -4.06 -14.22
C LYS A 194 -11.60 -4.48 -14.15
N ILE A 195 -11.09 -4.77 -12.95
CA ILE A 195 -9.67 -5.13 -12.80
C ILE A 195 -9.38 -6.53 -13.35
N LEU A 196 -10.26 -7.51 -13.13
CA LEU A 196 -10.11 -8.85 -13.70
C LEU A 196 -10.09 -8.81 -15.23
N THR A 197 -11.00 -8.07 -15.86
CA THR A 197 -11.00 -7.85 -17.32
C THR A 197 -9.67 -7.27 -17.79
N LYS A 198 -9.11 -6.28 -17.07
CA LYS A 198 -7.81 -5.70 -17.42
C LYS A 198 -6.66 -6.71 -17.38
N TYR A 199 -6.56 -7.54 -16.34
CA TYR A 199 -5.53 -8.59 -16.27
C TYR A 199 -5.71 -9.62 -17.38
N THR A 200 -6.95 -10.05 -17.65
CA THR A 200 -7.23 -11.00 -18.73
C THR A 200 -6.82 -10.46 -20.09
N LEU A 201 -7.22 -9.22 -20.41
CA LEU A 201 -6.81 -8.57 -21.65
C LEU A 201 -5.30 -8.37 -21.73
N TYR A 202 -4.65 -8.02 -20.62
CA TYR A 202 -3.19 -7.90 -20.58
C TYR A 202 -2.51 -9.22 -20.96
N PHE A 203 -2.89 -10.35 -20.35
CA PHE A 203 -2.24 -11.63 -20.66
C PHE A 203 -2.54 -12.12 -22.07
N LEU A 204 -3.76 -11.90 -22.57
CA LEU A 204 -4.15 -12.33 -23.92
C LEU A 204 -3.54 -11.45 -25.02
N ILE A 205 -3.46 -10.14 -24.82
CA ILE A 205 -3.11 -9.19 -25.88
C ILE A 205 -1.72 -8.62 -25.66
N ASN A 206 -1.51 -7.86 -24.58
CA ASN A 206 -0.25 -7.18 -24.32
C ASN A 206 0.92 -8.14 -24.08
N SER A 207 0.66 -9.28 -23.43
CA SER A 207 1.65 -10.34 -23.16
C SER A 207 1.67 -11.43 -24.24
N ARG A 208 1.08 -11.18 -25.42
CA ARG A 208 1.12 -12.08 -26.60
C ARG A 208 0.59 -13.49 -26.30
N LEU A 209 -0.69 -13.61 -25.92
CA LEU A 209 -1.36 -14.88 -25.60
C LEU A 209 -0.63 -15.71 -24.53
N ASN A 210 -0.18 -15.07 -23.45
CA ASN A 210 0.46 -15.76 -22.33
C ASN A 210 -0.57 -16.49 -21.47
N ILE A 211 -1.07 -17.63 -21.98
CA ILE A 211 -2.08 -18.48 -21.33
C ILE A 211 -1.58 -19.01 -19.98
N LYS A 212 -0.30 -19.38 -19.89
CA LYS A 212 0.29 -19.86 -18.64
C LYS A 212 0.22 -18.79 -17.55
N GLY A 213 0.64 -17.56 -17.87
CA GLY A 213 0.57 -16.42 -16.95
C GLY A 213 -0.86 -16.08 -16.53
N LEU A 214 -1.83 -16.20 -17.45
CA LEU A 214 -3.25 -16.01 -17.14
C LEU A 214 -3.77 -17.06 -16.15
N ILE A 215 -3.43 -18.33 -16.35
CA ILE A 215 -3.81 -19.43 -15.44
C ILE A 215 -3.18 -19.20 -14.05
N GLU A 216 -1.90 -18.87 -14.00
CA GLU A 216 -1.20 -18.58 -12.73
C GLU A 216 -1.81 -17.38 -12.01
N PHE A 217 -2.11 -16.29 -12.74
CA PHE A 217 -2.79 -15.12 -12.20
C PHE A 217 -4.10 -15.50 -11.53
N TYR A 218 -5.01 -16.19 -12.24
CA TYR A 218 -6.31 -16.56 -11.69
C TYR A 218 -6.19 -17.54 -10.53
N ARG A 219 -5.29 -18.53 -10.62
CA ARG A 219 -5.04 -19.48 -9.52
C ARG A 219 -4.69 -18.74 -8.23
N TYR A 220 -3.65 -17.91 -8.25
CA TYR A 220 -3.21 -17.21 -7.05
C TYR A 220 -4.20 -16.13 -6.61
N TYR A 221 -4.85 -15.44 -7.55
CA TYR A 221 -5.93 -14.51 -7.24
C TYR A 221 -7.06 -15.19 -6.46
N PHE A 222 -7.50 -16.38 -6.89
CA PHE A 222 -8.56 -17.11 -6.19
C PHE A 222 -8.09 -17.75 -4.89
N ASP A 223 -6.82 -18.16 -4.78
CA ASP A 223 -6.24 -18.56 -3.49
C ASP A 223 -6.41 -17.41 -2.47
N GLY A 224 -6.03 -16.18 -2.85
CA GLY A 224 -6.21 -15.02 -1.98
C GLY A 224 -7.66 -14.64 -1.73
N ALA A 225 -8.51 -14.68 -2.76
CA ALA A 225 -9.93 -14.39 -2.64
C ALA A 225 -10.69 -15.42 -1.78
N THR A 226 -10.11 -16.59 -1.52
CA THR A 226 -10.62 -17.62 -0.62
C THR A 226 -9.84 -17.72 0.69
N ASP A 227 -9.04 -16.68 1.00
CA ASP A 227 -8.25 -16.55 2.23
C ASP A 227 -7.21 -17.67 2.43
N ARG A 228 -6.72 -18.26 1.32
CA ARG A 228 -5.71 -19.32 1.33
C ARG A 228 -4.31 -18.72 1.18
N PHE A 229 -3.62 -18.61 2.31
CA PHE A 229 -2.21 -18.23 2.35
C PHE A 229 -1.30 -19.46 2.28
N LEU A 230 -1.35 -20.18 1.15
CA LEU A 230 -0.37 -21.23 0.90
C LEU A 230 0.99 -20.56 0.68
N LEU A 231 1.94 -20.81 1.59
CA LEU A 231 3.34 -20.57 1.29
C LEU A 231 3.78 -21.71 0.35
N PRO A 232 4.50 -21.43 -0.75
CA PRO A 232 5.12 -22.51 -1.51
C PRO A 232 5.96 -23.36 -0.54
N PRO A 233 5.94 -24.70 -0.66
CA PRO A 233 6.66 -25.56 0.26
C PRO A 233 8.11 -25.08 0.37
N LYS A 234 8.64 -25.01 1.60
CA LYS A 234 10.04 -24.65 1.84
C LYS A 234 10.89 -25.42 0.83
N ARG A 235 11.63 -24.71 -0.03
CA ARG A 235 12.70 -25.36 -0.82
C ARG A 235 13.50 -26.14 0.21
N LYS A 236 13.56 -27.48 0.05
CA LYS A 236 14.49 -28.30 0.82
C LYS A 236 15.84 -27.59 0.69
N GLN A 237 16.42 -27.19 1.82
CA GLN A 237 17.80 -26.76 1.84
C GLN A 237 18.58 -27.98 1.33
N SER A 238 19.11 -27.86 0.11
CA SER A 238 20.08 -28.78 -0.47
C SER A 238 21.41 -28.56 0.19
#